data_AF-K1UMS9-F1
#
_entry.id   AF-K1UMS9-F1
#
_cell.length_a   1.000
_cell.length_b   1.000
_cell.length_c   1.000
_cell.angle_alpha   90.00
_cell.angle_beta   90.00
_cell.angle_gamma   90.00
#
_symmetry.space_group_name_H-M   'P 1'
#
loop_
_entity.id
_entity.type
_entity.pdbx_description
1 polymer ?
#
loop_
_entity_poly.entity_id
_entity_poly.type
_entity_poly.pdbx_seq_one_letter_code
_entity_poly.pdbx_strand_id
1 'polypeptide(L)'
;IALLDAAARTLFGRRYMPGTERLTSRIEALAAAERYPRAVSGFVRLELAPDGREELLAAGTSLYDGYALRSLMPEAATVRYDLPLTDAPTTLREAAVALADLEAARHGATKAVRCTADGSLLSADDAPLFAVSGHTLLAPPPRPASREHCCAKRPGGSG
;
A
#
# COMPACT_ATOMS: atom_id res chain seq x y z
N ILE A 1 6.54 7.76 -7.49
CA ILE A 1 5.85 9.01 -7.91
C ILE A 1 4.55 8.71 -8.67
N ALA A 2 4.58 7.93 -9.77
CA ALA A 2 3.37 7.64 -10.57
C ALA A 2 2.18 7.06 -9.78
N LEU A 3 2.44 6.11 -8.85
CA LEU A 3 1.41 5.55 -7.98
C LEU A 3 0.72 6.62 -7.12
N LEU A 4 1.51 7.54 -6.54
CA LEU A 4 0.98 8.59 -5.66
C LEU A 4 0.24 9.67 -6.47
N ASP A 5 0.68 9.99 -7.70
CA ASP A 5 -0.07 10.86 -8.61
C ASP A 5 -1.42 10.25 -9.02
N ALA A 6 -1.45 8.96 -9.35
CA ALA A 6 -2.69 8.27 -9.65
C ALA A 6 -3.66 8.31 -8.46
N ALA A 7 -3.17 8.00 -7.25
CA ALA A 7 -3.97 8.06 -6.03
C ALA A 7 -4.47 9.48 -5.73
N ALA A 8 -3.62 10.51 -5.88
CA ALA A 8 -3.99 11.91 -5.66
C ALA A 8 -5.09 12.37 -6.62
N ARG A 9 -5.04 11.94 -7.88
CA ARG A 9 -6.08 12.27 -8.87
C ARG A 9 -7.39 11.60 -8.53
N THR A 10 -7.37 10.30 -8.21
CA THR A 10 -8.56 9.54 -7.89
C THR A 10 -9.21 10.00 -6.59
N LEU A 11 -8.43 10.24 -5.54
CA LEU A 11 -8.94 10.51 -4.19
C LEU A 11 -9.17 12.00 -3.91
N PHE A 12 -8.31 12.87 -4.44
CA PHE A 12 -8.31 14.30 -4.13
C PHE A 12 -8.65 15.19 -5.34
N GLY A 13 -8.77 14.62 -6.54
CA GLY A 13 -8.98 15.40 -7.77
C GLY A 13 -7.79 16.27 -8.15
N ARG A 14 -6.58 15.96 -7.64
CA ARG A 14 -5.37 16.79 -7.78
C ARG A 14 -4.23 16.01 -8.40
N ARG A 15 -3.38 16.71 -9.15
CA ARG A 15 -2.11 16.16 -9.65
C ARG A 15 -1.04 16.26 -8.57
N TYR A 16 -0.15 15.28 -8.51
CA TYR A 16 1.03 15.29 -7.64
C TYR A 16 2.31 15.25 -8.49
N MET A 17 3.08 16.35 -8.43
CA MET A 17 4.35 16.50 -9.16
C MET A 17 5.39 17.19 -8.24
N PRO A 18 6.08 16.44 -7.37
CA PRO A 18 6.95 17.04 -6.35
C PRO A 18 8.27 17.59 -6.88
N GLY A 19 8.61 17.30 -8.14
CA GLY A 19 9.93 17.48 -8.73
C GLY A 19 10.92 16.44 -8.16
N THR A 20 11.43 15.55 -8.99
CA THR A 20 12.29 14.43 -8.53
C THR A 20 13.51 14.93 -7.76
N GLU A 21 14.22 15.94 -8.28
CA GLU A 21 15.41 16.49 -7.62
C GLU A 21 15.10 17.13 -6.25
N ARG A 22 14.00 17.87 -6.16
CA ARG A 22 13.53 18.49 -4.91
C ARG A 22 13.15 17.42 -3.88
N LEU A 23 12.45 16.36 -4.31
CA LEU A 23 12.07 15.26 -3.45
C LEU A 23 13.31 14.49 -2.95
N THR A 24 14.24 14.17 -3.85
CA THR A 24 15.51 13.51 -3.50
C THR A 24 16.30 14.33 -2.48
N SER A 25 16.47 15.63 -2.72
CA SER A 25 17.20 16.53 -1.81
C SER A 25 16.58 16.56 -0.40
N ARG A 26 15.23 16.53 -0.31
CA ARG A 26 14.53 16.51 0.97
C ARG A 26 14.63 15.16 1.68
N ILE A 27 14.62 14.06 0.93
CA ILE A 27 14.86 12.71 1.48
C ILE A 27 16.29 12.62 2.03
N GLU A 28 17.29 13.12 1.32
CA GLU A 28 18.68 13.15 1.77
C GLU A 28 18.86 14.03 3.01
N ALA A 29 18.24 15.21 3.02
CA ALA A 29 18.26 16.11 4.18
C ALA A 29 17.62 15.45 5.41
N LEU A 30 16.48 14.77 5.24
CA LEU A 30 15.83 14.03 6.32
C LEU A 30 16.71 12.88 6.83
N ALA A 31 17.27 12.07 5.92
CA ALA A 31 18.15 10.96 6.28
C ALA A 31 19.40 11.44 7.03
N ALA A 32 19.96 12.60 6.66
CA ALA A 32 21.07 13.22 7.36
C ALA A 32 20.67 13.72 8.76
N ALA A 33 19.52 14.39 8.89
CA ALA A 33 19.00 14.87 10.17
C ALA A 33 18.73 13.72 11.15
N GLU A 34 18.18 12.61 10.65
CA GLU A 34 17.88 11.39 11.42
C GLU A 34 19.10 10.47 11.59
N ARG A 35 20.27 10.87 11.06
CA ARG A 35 21.53 10.12 11.15
C ARG A 35 21.42 8.68 10.66
N TYR A 36 20.71 8.48 9.55
CA TYR A 36 20.56 7.16 8.95
C TYR A 36 21.95 6.55 8.63
N PRO A 37 22.22 5.30 9.04
CA PRO A 37 23.50 4.67 8.77
C PRO A 37 23.64 4.41 7.27
N ARG A 38 24.82 4.70 6.72
CA ARG A 38 25.11 4.51 5.29
C ARG A 38 25.30 3.06 4.88
N ALA A 39 25.52 2.17 5.85
CA ALA A 39 25.82 0.76 5.63
C ALA A 39 24.56 -0.12 5.60
N VAL A 40 23.38 0.45 5.86
CA VAL A 40 22.10 -0.28 5.89
C VAL A 40 21.04 0.52 5.17
N SER A 41 19.91 -0.12 4.87
CA SER A 41 18.78 0.59 4.28
C SER A 41 18.03 1.45 5.29
N GLY A 42 17.70 2.67 4.89
CA GLY A 42 16.79 3.56 5.60
C GLY A 42 15.46 3.67 4.86
N PHE A 43 14.37 3.80 5.61
CA PHE A 43 13.03 3.98 5.05
C PHE A 43 12.54 5.40 5.33
N VAL A 44 11.94 6.02 4.31
CA VAL A 44 11.27 7.31 4.41
C VAL A 44 9.84 7.14 3.91
N ARG A 45 8.88 7.59 4.70
CA ARG A 45 7.47 7.62 4.34
C ARG A 45 7.13 9.00 3.78
N LEU A 46 6.39 9.01 2.68
CA LEU A 46 5.89 10.20 2.01
C LEU A 46 4.38 10.22 2.13
N GLU A 47 3.84 11.18 2.85
CA GLU A 47 2.41 11.39 2.99
C GLU A 47 1.95 12.59 2.18
N LEU A 48 0.79 12.45 1.53
CA LEU A 48 0.15 13.52 0.77
C LEU A 48 -1.26 13.74 1.32
N ALA A 49 -1.51 14.92 1.85
CA ALA A 49 -2.81 15.33 2.35
C ALA A 49 -3.73 15.82 1.21
N PRO A 50 -5.07 15.87 1.44
CA PRO A 50 -6.04 16.28 0.42
C PRO A 50 -5.89 17.72 -0.10
N ASP A 51 -5.29 18.60 0.71
CA ASP A 51 -4.95 19.97 0.36
C ASP A 51 -3.67 20.07 -0.51
N GLY A 52 -2.98 18.95 -0.72
CA GLY A 52 -1.71 18.87 -1.44
C GLY A 52 -0.48 19.06 -0.54
N ARG A 53 -0.65 19.19 0.78
CA ARG A 53 0.47 19.25 1.71
C ARG A 53 1.21 17.92 1.69
N GLU A 54 2.53 18.02 1.55
CA GLU A 54 3.42 16.89 1.47
C GLU A 54 4.29 16.81 2.73
N GLU A 55 4.37 15.63 3.34
CA GLU A 55 5.15 15.39 4.54
C GLU A 55 6.07 14.19 4.36
N LEU A 56 7.34 14.34 4.77
CA LEU A 56 8.31 13.26 4.79
C LEU A 56 8.56 12.86 6.24
N LEU A 57 8.40 11.58 6.53
CA LEU A 57 8.55 11.01 7.86
C LEU A 57 9.66 9.95 7.85
N ALA A 58 10.47 9.96 8.89
CA ALA A 58 11.43 8.90 9.14
C ALA A 58 10.67 7.60 9.48
N ALA A 59 10.89 6.54 8.72
CA ALA A 59 10.26 5.24 8.94
C ALA A 59 11.22 4.18 9.52
N GLY A 60 12.40 4.62 9.97
CA GLY A 60 13.40 3.78 10.61
C GLY A 60 14.41 3.17 9.63
N THR A 61 15.23 2.26 10.14
CA THR A 61 16.33 1.62 9.41
C THR A 61 16.19 0.11 9.46
N SER A 62 16.46 -0.56 8.34
CA SER A 62 16.70 -2.00 8.34
C SER A 62 18.03 -2.29 9.04
N LEU A 63 18.13 -3.41 9.76
CA LEU A 63 19.42 -3.92 10.24
C LEU A 63 20.28 -4.49 9.11
N TYR A 64 19.72 -4.57 7.89
CA TYR A 64 20.34 -5.18 6.73
C TYR A 64 20.54 -4.14 5.61
N ASP A 65 21.57 -4.36 4.81
CA ASP A 65 21.78 -3.65 3.55
C ASP A 65 20.80 -4.18 2.50
N GLY A 66 19.62 -3.57 2.45
CA GLY A 66 18.53 -3.93 1.56
C GLY A 66 17.41 -4.73 2.23
N TYR A 67 16.52 -5.25 1.38
CA TYR A 67 15.50 -6.21 1.79
C TYR A 67 16.19 -7.54 2.10
N ALA A 68 16.34 -7.87 3.38
CA ALA A 68 16.71 -9.23 3.75
C ALA A 68 15.52 -10.14 3.47
N LEU A 69 15.69 -11.11 2.56
CA LEU A 69 14.75 -12.19 2.39
C LEU A 69 14.76 -13.02 3.69
N ARG A 70 13.85 -12.72 4.59
CA ARG A 70 13.55 -13.62 5.71
C ARG A 70 12.40 -14.50 5.25
N SER A 71 12.66 -15.80 5.10
CA SER A 71 11.59 -16.80 5.12
C SER A 71 11.05 -16.88 6.55
N LEU A 72 10.32 -15.83 6.94
CA LEU A 72 9.36 -15.95 8.01
C LEU A 72 8.27 -16.81 7.39
N MET A 73 7.96 -17.95 8.02
CA MET A 73 6.69 -18.60 7.80
C MET A 73 5.74 -18.01 8.83
N PRO A 74 5.16 -16.81 8.62
CA PRO A 74 4.15 -16.34 9.53
C PRO A 74 3.00 -17.34 9.49
N GLU A 75 2.54 -17.76 10.66
CA GLU A 75 1.25 -18.41 10.74
C GLU A 75 0.23 -17.41 10.21
N ALA A 76 -0.50 -17.83 9.18
CA ALA A 76 -1.36 -16.95 8.41
C ALA A 76 -2.78 -17.52 8.36
N ALA A 77 -3.77 -16.67 8.60
CA ALA A 77 -5.19 -17.01 8.51
C ALA A 77 -5.84 -16.21 7.40
N THR A 78 -6.78 -16.82 6.69
CA THR A 78 -7.57 -16.10 5.69
C THR A 78 -8.61 -15.22 6.38
N VAL A 79 -8.62 -13.94 6.05
CA VAL A 79 -9.59 -12.96 6.55
C VAL A 79 -10.31 -12.35 5.37
N ARG A 80 -11.64 -12.52 5.35
CA ARG A 80 -12.49 -11.97 4.29
C ARG A 80 -12.85 -10.54 4.62
N TYR A 81 -12.36 -9.61 3.81
CA TYR A 81 -12.77 -8.21 3.86
C TYR A 81 -12.42 -7.51 2.55
N ASP A 82 -13.22 -6.49 2.22
CA ASP A 82 -12.94 -5.56 1.13
C ASP A 82 -12.41 -4.25 1.70
N LEU A 83 -11.50 -3.60 0.96
CA LEU A 83 -11.08 -2.26 1.33
C LEU A 83 -12.15 -1.25 0.92
N PRO A 84 -12.51 -0.32 1.82
CA PRO A 84 -13.38 0.78 1.44
C PRO A 84 -12.66 1.66 0.42
N LEU A 85 -13.37 2.01 -0.65
CA LEU A 85 -13.00 3.00 -1.67
C LEU A 85 -11.89 2.59 -2.64
N THR A 86 -10.70 2.18 -2.16
CA THR A 86 -9.54 1.98 -3.02
C THR A 86 -8.48 1.02 -2.45
N ASP A 87 -7.73 0.38 -3.35
CA ASP A 87 -6.51 -0.37 -3.04
C ASP A 87 -5.24 0.51 -3.01
N ALA A 88 -5.36 1.83 -3.21
CA ALA A 88 -4.23 2.74 -3.14
C ALA A 88 -3.56 2.74 -1.74
N PRO A 89 -2.25 3.06 -1.65
CA PRO A 89 -1.51 3.09 -0.38
C PRO A 89 -1.97 4.27 0.48
N THR A 90 -3.04 4.07 1.24
CA THR A 90 -3.64 5.07 2.13
C THR A 90 -3.53 4.63 3.58
N THR A 91 -3.53 5.58 4.50
CA THR A 91 -3.61 5.31 5.95
C THR A 91 -4.84 4.49 6.33
N LEU A 92 -5.95 4.65 5.60
CA LEU A 92 -7.16 3.82 5.76
C LEU A 92 -6.88 2.34 5.43
N ARG A 93 -6.15 2.07 4.34
CA ARG A 93 -5.73 0.72 3.96
C ARG A 93 -4.81 0.11 5.01
N GLU A 94 -3.84 0.86 5.51
CA GLU A 94 -2.94 0.41 6.59
C GLU A 94 -3.73 0.03 7.84
N ALA A 95 -4.70 0.86 8.25
CA ALA A 95 -5.55 0.58 9.40
C ALA A 95 -6.42 -0.67 9.18
N ALA A 96 -6.95 -0.88 7.97
CA ALA A 96 -7.71 -2.08 7.64
C ALA A 96 -6.85 -3.35 7.69
N VAL A 97 -5.59 -3.29 7.22
CA VAL A 97 -4.65 -4.41 7.34
C VAL A 97 -4.31 -4.71 8.80
N ALA A 98 -4.06 -3.68 9.61
CA ALA A 98 -3.80 -3.86 11.04
C ALA A 98 -5.00 -4.50 11.77
N LEU A 99 -6.23 -4.10 11.41
CA LEU A 99 -7.44 -4.74 11.93
C LEU A 99 -7.57 -6.20 11.48
N ALA A 100 -7.24 -6.50 10.22
CA ALA A 100 -7.25 -7.87 9.72
C ALA A 100 -6.23 -8.75 10.45
N ASP A 101 -5.03 -8.24 10.75
CA ASP A 101 -4.02 -8.95 11.54
C ASP A 101 -4.52 -9.25 12.97
N LEU A 102 -5.27 -8.33 13.59
CA LEU A 102 -5.93 -8.58 14.88
C LEU A 102 -7.00 -9.68 14.78
N GLU A 103 -7.75 -9.74 13.67
CA GLU A 103 -8.71 -10.82 13.43
C GLU A 103 -7.98 -12.16 13.23
N ALA A 104 -6.91 -12.18 12.44
CA ALA A 104 -6.08 -13.37 12.23
C ALA A 104 -5.51 -13.90 13.57
N ALA A 105 -5.12 -13.01 14.48
CA ALA A 105 -4.65 -13.37 15.82
C ALA A 105 -5.71 -14.11 16.64
N ARG A 106 -7.00 -13.81 16.44
CA ARG A 106 -8.10 -14.56 17.09
C ARG A 106 -8.21 -16.00 16.59
N HIS A 107 -7.67 -16.28 15.40
CA HIS A 107 -7.57 -17.61 14.79
C HIS A 107 -6.18 -18.25 15.00
N GLY A 108 -5.36 -17.70 15.89
CA GLY A 108 -4.02 -18.23 16.19
C GLY A 108 -2.97 -17.90 15.12
N ALA A 109 -3.24 -16.99 14.20
CA ALA A 109 -2.29 -16.58 13.16
C ALA A 109 -1.71 -15.19 13.43
N THR A 110 -0.47 -14.98 13.01
CA THR A 110 0.22 -13.68 13.12
C THR A 110 -0.09 -12.71 11.99
N LYS A 111 -0.55 -13.23 10.84
CA LYS A 111 -0.81 -12.42 9.64
C LYS A 111 -2.12 -12.79 8.96
N ALA A 112 -2.82 -11.77 8.47
CA ALA A 112 -3.99 -11.96 7.64
C ALA A 112 -3.64 -12.12 6.16
N VAL A 113 -4.21 -13.15 5.54
CA VAL A 113 -4.32 -13.27 4.09
C VAL A 113 -5.68 -12.73 3.68
N ARG A 114 -5.72 -11.56 3.04
CA ARG A 114 -6.96 -10.96 2.55
C ARG A 114 -7.54 -11.83 1.43
N CYS A 115 -8.81 -12.17 1.54
CA CYS A 115 -9.54 -12.90 0.50
C CYS A 115 -10.87 -12.23 0.13
N THR A 116 -11.31 -12.42 -1.11
CA THR A 116 -12.62 -11.98 -1.59
C THR A 116 -13.75 -12.86 -1.05
N ALA A 117 -15.00 -12.42 -1.24
CA ALA A 117 -16.18 -13.25 -0.99
C ALA A 117 -16.09 -14.62 -1.68
N ASP A 118 -15.63 -14.63 -2.93
CA ASP A 118 -15.46 -15.84 -3.76
C ASP A 118 -14.22 -16.69 -3.40
N GLY A 119 -13.48 -16.31 -2.35
CA GLY A 119 -12.35 -17.08 -1.84
C GLY A 119 -11.02 -16.84 -2.57
N SER A 120 -10.94 -15.85 -3.47
CA SER A 120 -9.68 -15.49 -4.13
C SER A 120 -8.75 -14.75 -3.17
N LEU A 121 -7.48 -15.16 -3.10
CA LEU A 121 -6.47 -14.51 -2.25
C LEU A 121 -5.89 -13.27 -2.94
N LEU A 122 -5.76 -12.16 -2.20
CA LEU A 122 -5.39 -10.86 -2.78
C LEU A 122 -4.04 -10.34 -2.27
N SER A 123 -3.84 -10.33 -0.95
CA SER A 123 -2.65 -9.76 -0.32
C SER A 123 -2.41 -10.34 1.07
N ALA A 124 -1.17 -10.31 1.54
CA ALA A 124 -0.81 -10.52 2.93
C ALA A 124 0.25 -9.50 3.33
N ASP A 125 0.21 -9.00 4.57
CA ASP A 125 1.14 -7.97 5.07
C ASP A 125 1.21 -6.74 4.14
N ASP A 126 0.05 -6.34 3.62
CA ASP A 126 -0.12 -5.27 2.63
C ASP A 126 0.59 -5.48 1.27
N ALA A 127 1.21 -6.64 1.06
CA ALA A 127 1.97 -7.01 -0.14
C ALA A 127 1.18 -7.95 -1.08
N PRO A 128 1.47 -7.96 -2.40
CA PRO A 128 0.90 -8.92 -3.34
C PRO A 128 1.31 -10.37 -3.01
N LEU A 129 0.39 -11.31 -3.22
CA LEU A 129 0.66 -12.74 -3.05
C LEU A 129 1.13 -13.37 -4.35
N PHE A 130 2.14 -14.23 -4.26
CA PHE A 130 2.58 -15.07 -5.37
C PHE A 130 2.46 -16.52 -4.95
N ALA A 131 1.96 -17.37 -5.84
CA ALA A 131 1.90 -18.81 -5.63
C ALA A 131 2.88 -19.51 -6.58
N VAL A 132 3.38 -20.68 -6.18
CA VAL A 132 4.22 -21.53 -7.03
C VAL A 132 3.50 -22.86 -7.23
N SER A 133 3.29 -23.24 -8.49
CA SER A 133 2.73 -24.54 -8.87
C SER A 133 3.76 -25.28 -9.73
N GLY A 134 4.40 -26.31 -9.15
CA GLY A 134 5.55 -26.96 -9.78
C GLY A 134 6.68 -25.97 -10.02
N HIS A 135 6.96 -25.67 -11.30
CA HIS A 135 7.99 -24.72 -11.73
C HIS A 135 7.40 -23.39 -12.24
N THR A 136 6.11 -23.14 -11.99
CA THR A 136 5.40 -21.97 -12.49
C THR A 136 5.09 -21.01 -11.35
N LEU A 137 5.52 -19.75 -11.50
CA LEU A 137 5.13 -18.65 -10.63
C LEU A 137 3.78 -18.08 -11.09
N LEU A 138 2.78 -18.13 -10.23
CA LEU A 138 1.48 -17.53 -10.39
C LEU A 138 1.49 -16.16 -9.71
N ALA A 139 1.44 -15.10 -10.51
CA ALA A 139 1.30 -13.74 -10.04
C ALA A 139 -0.19 -13.36 -9.97
N PRO A 140 -0.58 -12.46 -9.05
CA PRO A 140 -1.92 -11.90 -9.06
C PRO A 140 -2.08 -11.09 -10.36
N PRO A 141 -3.30 -11.01 -10.93
CA PRO A 141 -3.52 -10.18 -12.11
C PRO A 141 -3.09 -8.73 -11.81
N PRO A 142 -2.54 -8.01 -12.79
CA PRO A 142 -2.16 -6.61 -12.60
C PRO A 142 -3.37 -5.85 -12.06
N ARG A 143 -3.20 -5.21 -10.90
CA ARG A 143 -4.30 -4.47 -10.26
C ARG A 143 -4.82 -3.45 -11.29
N PRO A 144 -6.12 -3.47 -11.63
CA PRO A 144 -6.65 -2.50 -12.58
C PRO A 144 -6.43 -1.10 -12.00
N ALA A 145 -5.84 -0.22 -12.80
CA ALA A 145 -5.91 1.21 -12.53
C ALA A 145 -7.38 1.58 -12.37
N SER A 146 -7.73 2.13 -11.21
CA SER A 146 -9.01 2.74 -10.83
C SER A 146 -10.07 2.68 -11.94
N ARG A 147 -11.03 1.75 -11.86
CA ARG A 147 -12.23 1.85 -12.69
C ARG A 147 -13.04 3.05 -12.21
N GLU A 148 -13.02 4.11 -13.00
CA GLU A 148 -13.97 5.21 -12.91
C GLU A 148 -15.38 4.60 -13.03
N HIS A 149 -16.09 4.52 -11.90
CA HIS A 149 -17.53 4.35 -11.96
C HIS A 149 -18.09 5.68 -12.43
N CYS A 150 -18.27 5.83 -13.75
CA CYS A 150 -19.13 6.87 -14.29
C CYS A 150 -20.51 6.68 -13.67
N CYS A 151 -20.82 7.51 -12.67
CA CYS A 151 -22.19 7.70 -12.22
C CYS A 151 -23.01 8.13 -13.44
N ALA A 152 -23.84 7.20 -13.93
CA ALA A 152 -24.87 7.53 -14.89
C ALA A 152 -25.75 8.62 -14.27
N LYS A 153 -25.70 9.83 -14.85
CA LYS A 153 -26.71 10.85 -14.58
C LYS A 153 -28.06 10.25 -14.95
N ARG A 154 -28.95 10.09 -13.97
CA ARG A 154 -30.38 9.87 -14.24
C ARG A 154 -30.87 11.07 -15.07
N PRO A 155 -31.47 10.88 -16.26
CA PRO A 155 -32.23 11.96 -16.86
C PRO A 155 -33.46 12.15 -15.99
N GLY A 156 -33.56 13.33 -15.37
CA GLY A 156 -34.76 13.76 -14.67
C GLY A 156 -35.91 13.82 -15.68
N GLY A 157 -37.01 13.15 -15.35
CA GLY A 157 -38.30 13.43 -15.97
C GLY A 157 -38.77 14.80 -15.52
N SER A 158 -39.18 15.62 -16.46
CA SER A 158 -40.03 16.79 -16.24
C SER A 158 -41.16 16.68 -17.25
N GLY A 159 -42.39 16.71 -16.73
CA GLY A 159 -43.61 16.72 -17.53
C GLY A 159 -43.86 18.05 -18.20
#